data_AF-A0A537SA32-F1
#
_entry.id   AF-A0A537SA32-F1
#
_cell.length_a   1.000
_cell.length_b   1.000
_cell.length_c   1.000
_cell.angle_alpha   90.00
_cell.angle_beta   90.00
_cell.angle_gamma   90.00
#
_symmetry.space_group_name_H-M   'P 1'
#
loop_
_entity.id
_entity.type
_entity.pdbx_description
1 polymer ?
#
loop_
_entity_poly.entity_id
_entity_poly.type
_entity_poly.pdbx_seq_one_letter_code
_entity_poly.pdbx_strand_id
1 'polypeptide(L)'
;GQISTVVIGVGGFLSIGEKGVGVPYSKLTFNVGKNGERVIVVALSKQDLTQAPAFKATEKTVYMRAKEQAIEMGHKTMDKAVELKDQAAQKIEDMKKSEPKKQ
;
A
#
# COMPACT_ATOMS: atom_id res chain seq x y z
N GLY A 1 -4.28 -27.52 -9.23
CA GLY A 1 -4.10 -26.59 -8.09
C GLY A 1 -5.45 -26.18 -7.56
N GLN A 2 -5.65 -26.21 -6.26
CA GLN A 2 -6.91 -25.81 -5.60
C GLN A 2 -6.67 -24.54 -4.77
N ILE A 3 -7.64 -23.62 -4.78
CA ILE A 3 -7.59 -22.42 -3.95
C ILE A 3 -8.00 -22.80 -2.53
N SER A 4 -7.11 -22.61 -1.56
CA SER A 4 -7.35 -22.94 -0.15
C SER A 4 -7.89 -21.76 0.65
N THR A 5 -7.43 -20.54 0.38
CA THR A 5 -7.72 -19.36 1.19
C THR A 5 -7.74 -18.11 0.32
N VAL A 6 -8.64 -17.19 0.65
CA VAL A 6 -8.77 -15.86 0.05
C VAL A 6 -8.48 -14.82 1.11
N VAL A 7 -7.74 -13.77 0.76
CA VAL A 7 -7.42 -12.67 1.67
C VAL A 7 -8.36 -11.50 1.37
N ILE A 8 -9.05 -11.02 2.40
CA ILE A 8 -9.99 -9.90 2.31
C ILE A 8 -9.39 -8.71 3.05
N GLY A 9 -9.28 -7.58 2.36
CA GLY A 9 -8.89 -6.30 2.95
C GLY A 9 -10.03 -5.68 3.75
N VAL A 10 -9.81 -5.41 5.04
CA VAL A 10 -10.78 -4.72 5.90
C VAL A 10 -10.21 -3.45 6.49
N GLY A 11 -11.01 -2.38 6.40
CA GLY A 11 -10.62 -1.04 6.82
C GLY A 11 -9.65 -0.35 5.84
N GLY A 12 -9.41 0.93 6.06
CA GLY A 12 -8.55 1.76 5.21
C GLY A 12 -9.29 2.49 4.09
N PHE A 13 -8.62 3.50 3.53
CA PHE A 13 -9.05 4.24 2.36
C PHE A 13 -7.99 4.02 1.27
N LEU A 14 -8.41 3.58 0.08
CA LEU A 14 -7.51 3.34 -1.05
C LEU A 14 -6.31 2.43 -0.71
N SER A 15 -6.55 1.35 0.04
CA SER A 15 -5.52 0.36 0.47
C SER A 15 -4.40 0.90 1.36
N ILE A 16 -4.56 2.12 1.91
CA ILE A 16 -3.75 2.67 3.00
C ILE A 16 -4.44 2.36 4.32
N GLY A 17 -3.71 1.75 5.26
CA GLY A 17 -4.27 1.34 6.57
C GLY A 17 -5.21 0.14 6.52
N GLU A 18 -5.22 -0.59 5.40
CA GLU A 18 -6.01 -1.82 5.24
C GLU A 18 -5.35 -3.01 5.95
N LYS A 19 -6.17 -3.85 6.58
CA LYS A 19 -5.75 -5.11 7.20
C LYS A 19 -6.25 -6.29 6.37
N GLY A 20 -5.35 -7.16 5.93
CA GLY A 20 -5.72 -8.40 5.26
C GLY A 20 -6.20 -9.46 6.26
N VAL A 21 -7.33 -10.10 6.01
CA VAL A 21 -7.89 -11.20 6.81
C VAL A 21 -8.04 -12.43 5.93
N GLY A 22 -7.49 -13.56 6.36
CA GLY A 22 -7.58 -14.82 5.61
C GLY A 22 -8.90 -15.53 5.86
N VAL A 23 -9.61 -15.89 4.79
CA VAL A 23 -10.88 -16.61 4.82
C VAL A 23 -10.78 -17.88 3.98
N PRO A 24 -11.20 -19.06 4.51
CA PRO A 24 -11.23 -20.29 3.73
C PRO A 24 -12.10 -20.14 2.48
N TYR A 25 -11.61 -20.64 1.34
CA TYR A 25 -12.35 -20.56 0.08
C TYR A 25 -13.73 -21.23 0.15
N SER A 26 -13.85 -22.31 0.95
CA SER A 26 -15.10 -23.03 1.19
C SER A 26 -16.21 -22.21 1.88
N LYS A 27 -15.87 -21.07 2.49
CA LYS A 27 -16.86 -20.17 3.12
C LYS A 27 -17.41 -19.10 2.16
N LEU A 28 -16.90 -19.04 0.92
CA LEU A 28 -17.33 -18.07 -0.08
C LEU A 28 -18.51 -18.62 -0.87
N THR A 29 -19.56 -17.81 -0.97
CA THR A 29 -20.71 -18.07 -1.83
C THR A 29 -20.65 -17.13 -3.02
N PHE A 30 -20.62 -17.71 -4.22
CA PHE A 30 -20.63 -16.96 -5.47
C PHE A 30 -22.07 -16.88 -5.99
N ASN A 31 -22.59 -15.66 -6.06
CA ASN A 31 -23.91 -15.35 -6.60
C ASN A 31 -23.77 -14.53 -7.88
N VAL A 32 -24.80 -14.60 -8.73
CA VAL A 32 -24.96 -13.70 -9.86
C VAL A 32 -26.10 -12.74 -9.50
N GLY A 33 -25.79 -11.44 -9.41
CA GLY A 33 -26.77 -10.41 -9.14
C GLY A 33 -27.73 -10.21 -10.31
N LYS A 34 -28.75 -9.37 -10.09
CA LYS A 34 -29.86 -9.18 -11.03
C LYS A 34 -29.41 -8.68 -12.41
N ASN A 35 -28.25 -8.03 -12.48
CA ASN A 35 -27.67 -7.46 -13.70
C ASN A 35 -26.51 -8.30 -14.26
N GLY A 36 -26.33 -9.54 -13.81
CA GLY A 36 -25.22 -10.40 -14.24
C GLY A 36 -23.89 -10.15 -13.51
N GLU A 37 -23.88 -9.27 -12.51
CA GLU A 37 -22.70 -8.98 -11.68
C GLU A 37 -22.35 -10.19 -10.79
N ARG A 38 -21.06 -10.52 -10.67
CA ARG A 38 -20.63 -11.60 -9.77
C ARG A 38 -20.50 -11.05 -8.35
N VAL A 39 -21.35 -11.50 -7.45
CA VAL A 39 -21.35 -11.13 -6.03
C VAL A 39 -20.74 -12.25 -5.22
N ILE A 40 -19.67 -11.96 -4.50
CA ILE A 40 -19.06 -12.91 -3.55
C ILE A 40 -19.57 -12.54 -2.16
N VAL A 41 -20.27 -13.48 -1.51
CA VAL A 41 -20.81 -13.32 -0.17
C VAL A 41 -20.04 -14.21 0.78
N VAL A 42 -19.72 -13.68 1.96
CA VAL A 42 -19.14 -14.45 3.05
C VAL A 42 -19.98 -14.23 4.31
N ALA A 43 -20.34 -15.31 5.00
CA ALA A 43 -21.11 -15.24 6.24
C ALA A 43 -20.18 -14.93 7.44
N LEU A 44 -19.62 -13.71 7.48
CA LEU A 44 -18.79 -13.21 8.58
C LEU A 44 -19.34 -11.88 9.07
N SER A 45 -19.30 -11.62 10.38
CA SER A 45 -19.68 -10.32 10.91
C SER A 45 -18.56 -9.30 10.74
N LYS A 46 -18.91 -8.02 10.75
CA LYS A 46 -17.93 -6.91 10.77
C LYS A 46 -16.97 -7.05 11.95
N GLN A 47 -17.48 -7.41 13.13
CA GLN A 47 -16.69 -7.59 14.35
C GLN A 47 -15.66 -8.71 14.18
N ASP A 48 -16.05 -9.84 13.58
CA ASP A 48 -15.14 -10.97 13.33
C ASP A 48 -13.99 -10.55 12.43
N LEU A 49 -14.28 -9.79 11.36
CA LEU A 49 -13.26 -9.31 10.44
C LEU A 49 -12.32 -8.28 11.09
N THR A 50 -12.86 -7.37 11.92
CA THR A 50 -12.03 -6.38 12.61
C THR A 50 -11.12 -7.00 13.66
N GLN A 51 -11.58 -8.04 14.38
CA GLN A 51 -10.84 -8.72 15.44
C GLN A 51 -9.93 -9.84 14.91
N ALA A 52 -10.23 -10.43 13.74
CA ALA A 52 -9.44 -11.50 13.16
C ALA A 52 -7.96 -11.11 13.02
N PRO A 53 -6.99 -12.01 13.21
CA PRO A 53 -5.58 -11.66 13.03
C PRO A 53 -5.28 -11.23 11.60
N ALA A 54 -4.28 -10.36 11.44
CA ALA A 54 -3.79 -10.00 10.11
C ALA A 54 -3.20 -11.26 9.43
N PHE A 55 -3.61 -11.51 8.20
CA PHE A 55 -3.09 -12.60 7.39
C PHE A 55 -1.60 -12.36 7.11
N LYS A 56 -0.78 -13.34 7.48
CA LYS A 56 0.66 -13.37 7.17
C LYS A 56 0.90 -14.38 6.06
N ALA A 57 1.22 -13.90 4.87
CA ALA A 57 1.70 -14.78 3.82
C ALA A 57 3.11 -15.27 4.20
N THR A 58 3.34 -16.59 4.13
CA THR A 58 4.65 -17.20 4.35
C THR A 58 5.65 -16.83 3.26
N GLU A 59 5.15 -16.55 2.06
CA GLU A 59 5.92 -16.01 0.96
C GLU A 59 5.30 -14.70 0.47
N LYS A 60 6.15 -13.71 0.16
CA LYS A 60 5.67 -12.49 -0.49
C LYS A 60 5.01 -12.89 -1.82
N THR A 61 3.80 -12.42 -2.05
CA THR A 61 3.15 -12.60 -3.35
C THR A 61 3.76 -11.64 -4.37
N VAL A 62 3.55 -11.90 -5.67
CA VAL A 62 3.96 -10.96 -6.74
C VAL A 62 3.36 -9.57 -6.50
N TYR A 63 2.12 -9.53 -6.06
CA TYR A 63 1.43 -8.29 -5.67
C TYR A 63 2.12 -7.58 -4.50
N MET A 64 2.49 -8.31 -3.44
CA MET A 64 3.20 -7.70 -2.29
C MET A 64 4.55 -7.12 -2.68
N ARG A 65 5.31 -7.82 -3.53
CA ARG A 65 6.60 -7.31 -4.04
C ARG A 65 6.41 -6.05 -4.88
N ALA A 66 5.43 -6.05 -5.79
CA ALA A 66 5.13 -4.87 -6.59
C ALA A 66 4.70 -3.67 -5.73
N LYS A 67 3.89 -3.92 -4.68
CA LYS A 67 3.46 -2.87 -3.73
C LYS A 67 4.64 -2.31 -2.93
N GLU A 68 5.50 -3.16 -2.38
CA GLU A 68 6.71 -2.72 -1.67
C GLU A 68 7.64 -1.90 -2.56
N GLN A 69 7.88 -2.34 -3.80
CA GLN A 69 8.69 -1.59 -4.76
C GLN A 69 8.10 -0.21 -5.09
N ALA A 70 6.79 -0.12 -5.26
CA ALA A 70 6.12 1.16 -5.51
C ALA A 70 6.23 2.11 -4.31
N ILE A 71 6.05 1.59 -3.09
CA ILE A 71 6.21 2.35 -1.84
C ILE A 71 7.67 2.82 -1.69
N GLU A 72 8.64 1.93 -1.88
CA GLU A 72 10.07 2.24 -1.79
C GLU A 72 10.50 3.29 -2.83
N MET A 73 10.02 3.16 -4.07
CA MET A 73 10.29 4.15 -5.12
C MET A 73 9.65 5.50 -4.79
N GLY A 74 8.44 5.51 -4.20
CA GLY A 74 7.80 6.71 -3.67
C GLY A 74 8.62 7.38 -2.57
N HIS A 75 9.12 6.61 -1.61
CA HIS A 75 9.99 7.16 -0.55
C HIS A 75 11.30 7.72 -1.10
N LYS A 76 12.01 6.96 -1.95
CA LYS A 76 13.28 7.40 -2.55
C LYS A 76 13.13 8.66 -3.40
N THR A 77 12.03 8.81 -4.12
CA THR A 77 11.79 10.03 -4.92
C THR A 77 11.54 11.24 -4.03
N MET A 78 10.84 11.07 -2.90
CA MET A 78 10.64 12.13 -1.91
C MET A 78 11.95 12.51 -1.23
N ASP A 79 12.74 11.54 -0.76
CA ASP A 79 14.02 11.79 -0.09
C ASP A 79 14.99 12.54 -1.00
N LYS A 80 15.10 12.10 -2.26
CA LYS A 80 15.97 12.75 -3.26
C LYS A 80 15.49 14.17 -3.59
N ALA A 81 14.19 14.42 -3.60
CA ALA A 81 13.66 15.76 -3.84
C ALA A 81 13.95 16.72 -2.67
N VAL A 82 13.96 16.22 -1.43
CA VAL A 82 14.37 16.99 -0.25
C VAL A 82 15.87 17.31 -0.32
N GLU A 83 16.70 16.33 -0.62
CA GLU A 83 18.15 16.52 -0.72
C GLU A 83 18.53 17.54 -1.82
N LEU A 84 17.87 17.49 -2.98
CA LEU A 84 18.09 18.47 -4.05
C LEU A 84 17.70 19.90 -3.63
N LYS A 85 16.63 20.07 -2.85
CA LYS A 85 16.24 21.37 -2.31
C LYS A 85 17.29 21.90 -1.33
N ASP A 86 17.79 21.05 -0.45
CA ASP A 86 18.82 21.44 0.53
C ASP A 86 20.14 21.80 -0.17
N GLN A 87 20.57 21.03 -1.16
CA GLN A 87 21.75 21.34 -1.97
C GLN A 87 21.60 22.66 -2.73
N ALA A 88 20.43 22.92 -3.32
CA ALA A 88 20.17 24.18 -4.00
C ALA A 88 20.22 25.38 -3.04
N ALA A 89 19.65 25.24 -1.84
CA ALA A 89 19.69 26.27 -0.80
C ALA A 89 21.13 26.57 -0.36
N GLN A 90 21.93 25.53 -0.07
CA GLN A 90 23.35 25.66 0.28
C GLN A 90 24.13 26.36 -0.83
N LYS A 91 23.92 25.96 -2.09
CA LYS A 91 24.64 26.55 -3.23
C LYS A 91 24.30 28.03 -3.44
N ILE A 92 23.05 28.42 -3.18
CA ILE A 92 22.63 29.84 -3.24
C ILE A 92 23.27 30.64 -2.11
N GLU A 93 23.35 30.08 -0.89
CA GLU A 93 24.03 30.72 0.24
C GLU A 93 25.53 30.89 -0.01
N ASP A 94 26.20 29.87 -0.54
CA ASP A 94 27.61 29.93 -0.92
C ASP A 94 27.86 31.00 -1.99
N MET A 95 27.00 31.08 -3.02
CA MET A 95 27.10 32.12 -4.04
C MET A 95 26.94 33.52 -3.45
N LYS A 96 25.93 33.75 -2.58
CA LYS A 96 25.69 35.03 -1.91
C LYS A 96 26.84 35.44 -0.98
N LYS A 97 27.54 34.47 -0.38
CA LYS A 97 28.72 34.71 0.47
C LYS A 97 29.99 34.97 -0.32
N SER A 98 30.04 34.52 -1.58
CA SER A 98 31.16 34.68 -2.50
C SER A 98 31.06 35.90 -3.44
N GLU A 99 29.99 36.69 -3.38
CA GLU A 99 29.90 37.93 -4.16
C GLU A 99 31.06 38.88 -3.78
N PRO A 100 31.94 39.27 -4.72
CA PRO A 100 33.00 40.22 -4.43
C PRO A 100 32.34 41.57 -4.13
N LYS A 101 32.68 42.17 -2.98
CA LYS A 101 32.43 43.61 -2.77
C LYS A 101 33.01 44.33 -3.99
N LYS A 102 32.12 44.85 -4.86
CA LYS A 102 32.51 45.81 -5.90
C LYS A 102 33.27 46.92 -5.20
N GLN A 103 34.60 46.91 -5.35
CA GLN A 103 35.44 48.10 -5.22
C GLN A 103 35.26 48.93 -6.48
#